data_AF-A0A840WE67-F1
#
_entry.id   AF-A0A840WE67-F1
#
_cell.length_a   1.000
_cell.length_b   1.000
_cell.length_c   1.000
_cell.angle_alpha   90.00
_cell.angle_beta   90.00
_cell.angle_gamma   90.00
#
_symmetry.space_group_name_H-M   'P 1'
#
loop_
_entity.id
_entity.type
_entity.pdbx_description
1 polymer ?
#
loop_
_entity_poly.entity_id
_entity_poly.type
_entity_poly.pdbx_seq_one_letter_code
_entity_poly.pdbx_strand_id
1 'polypeptide(L)'
;MTIVEFLNARLDEDERASKAVPVGSRGRERALAEVTAKRKIVRGYTEAHTASMSIIDTSAQAVKAKGDPWSELLAWRLAVKYLAAVYRGHPEYDRTWED
;
A
#
# COMPACT_ATOMS: atom_id res chain seq x y z
N MET A 1 12.02 8.10 -5.01
CA MET A 1 10.82 7.27 -5.13
C MET A 1 10.28 7.00 -3.74
N THR A 2 8.99 7.12 -3.53
CA THR A 2 8.33 6.78 -2.26
C THR A 2 7.95 5.30 -2.21
N ILE A 3 7.72 4.75 -1.02
CA ILE A 3 7.25 3.36 -0.85
C ILE A 3 5.93 3.11 -1.60
N VAL A 4 5.05 4.12 -1.69
CA VAL A 4 3.76 4.04 -2.40
C VAL A 4 3.97 3.99 -3.91
N GLU A 5 4.83 4.85 -4.45
CA GLU A 5 5.19 4.83 -5.88
C GLU A 5 5.80 3.49 -6.27
N PHE A 6 6.74 2.99 -5.47
CA PHE A 6 7.36 1.70 -5.69
C PHE A 6 6.35 0.56 -5.67
N LEU A 7 5.49 0.51 -4.64
CA LEU A 7 4.47 -0.53 -4.52
C LEU A 7 3.46 -0.49 -5.67
N ASN A 8 3.03 0.70 -6.11
CA ASN A 8 2.15 0.81 -7.27
C ASN A 8 2.81 0.27 -8.54
N ALA A 9 4.07 0.65 -8.81
CA ALA A 9 4.81 0.14 -9.96
C ALA A 9 4.96 -1.39 -9.95
N ARG A 10 5.29 -1.97 -8.79
CA ARG A 10 5.41 -3.43 -8.63
C ARG A 10 4.07 -4.14 -8.73
N LEU A 11 3.00 -3.58 -8.19
CA LEU A 11 1.65 -4.15 -8.32
C LEU A 11 1.13 -4.07 -9.76
N ASP A 12 1.47 -3.02 -10.52
CA ASP A 12 1.17 -2.92 -11.95
C ASP A 12 1.88 -4.02 -12.75
N GLU A 13 3.14 -4.31 -12.39
CA GLU A 13 3.93 -5.39 -12.98
C GLU A 13 3.37 -6.78 -12.65
N ASP A 14 3.07 -7.05 -11.37
CA ASP A 14 2.45 -8.29 -10.91
C ASP A 14 1.08 -8.53 -11.58
N GLU A 15 0.28 -7.47 -11.75
CA GLU A 15 -1.00 -7.54 -12.45
C GLU A 15 -0.82 -7.87 -13.92
N ARG A 16 0.14 -7.23 -14.60
CA ARG A 16 0.44 -7.48 -16.01
C ARG A 16 0.91 -8.93 -16.20
N ALA A 17 1.78 -9.42 -15.34
CA ALA A 17 2.25 -10.81 -15.36
C ALA A 17 1.07 -11.78 -15.14
N SER A 18 0.20 -11.50 -14.17
CA SER A 18 -0.98 -12.31 -13.90
C SER A 18 -1.98 -12.32 -15.06
N LYS A 19 -2.15 -11.19 -15.76
CA LYS A 19 -3.03 -11.08 -16.94
C LYS A 19 -2.48 -11.80 -18.17
N ALA A 20 -1.16 -11.90 -18.32
CA ALA A 20 -0.51 -12.62 -19.41
C ALA A 20 -0.75 -14.15 -19.33
N VAL A 21 -1.09 -14.67 -18.15
CA VAL A 21 -1.50 -16.07 -17.98
C VAL A 21 -2.89 -16.29 -18.62
N PRO A 22 -3.12 -17.39 -19.38
CA PRO A 22 -4.41 -17.68 -20.00
C PRO A 22 -5.56 -17.72 -18.98
N VAL A 23 -6.71 -17.20 -19.38
CA VAL A 23 -7.95 -17.26 -18.58
C VAL A 23 -8.30 -18.71 -18.24
N GLY A 24 -8.76 -18.97 -17.02
CA GLY A 24 -9.06 -20.32 -16.52
C GLY A 24 -7.83 -21.11 -16.06
N SER A 25 -6.61 -20.60 -16.26
CA SER A 25 -5.41 -21.22 -15.70
C SER A 25 -5.46 -21.22 -14.18
N ARG A 26 -5.12 -22.36 -13.58
CA ARG A 26 -5.10 -22.53 -12.13
C ARG A 26 -4.23 -21.45 -11.47
N GLY A 27 -4.81 -20.72 -10.51
CA GLY A 27 -4.11 -19.70 -9.75
C GLY A 27 -4.16 -18.28 -10.34
N ARG A 28 -4.56 -18.09 -11.60
CA ARG A 28 -4.67 -16.75 -12.22
C ARG A 28 -5.63 -15.84 -11.46
N GLU A 29 -6.85 -16.32 -11.21
CA GLU A 29 -7.88 -15.53 -10.53
C GLU A 29 -7.48 -15.18 -9.11
N ARG A 30 -6.82 -16.11 -8.42
CA ARG A 30 -6.26 -15.88 -7.10
C ARG A 30 -5.18 -14.80 -7.12
N ALA A 31 -4.24 -14.86 -8.07
CA ALA A 31 -3.19 -13.85 -8.19
C ALA A 31 -3.76 -12.44 -8.44
N LEU A 32 -4.77 -12.32 -9.31
CA LEU A 32 -5.46 -11.05 -9.55
C LEU A 32 -6.24 -10.54 -8.32
N ALA A 33 -6.86 -11.45 -7.56
CA ALA A 33 -7.51 -11.11 -6.29
C ALA A 33 -6.49 -10.63 -5.23
N GLU A 34 -5.32 -11.26 -5.17
CA GLU A 34 -4.22 -10.85 -4.28
C GLU A 34 -3.69 -9.46 -4.65
N VAL A 35 -3.47 -9.17 -5.94
CA VAL A 35 -3.13 -7.82 -6.42
C VAL A 35 -4.19 -6.81 -5.99
N THR A 36 -5.47 -7.13 -6.17
CA THR A 36 -6.58 -6.27 -5.77
C THR A 36 -6.57 -5.99 -4.27
N ALA A 37 -6.32 -7.00 -3.45
CA ALA A 37 -6.22 -6.85 -2.00
C ALA A 37 -5.02 -5.97 -1.61
N LYS A 38 -3.85 -6.19 -2.21
CA LYS A 38 -2.64 -5.39 -1.99
C LYS A 38 -2.85 -3.92 -2.38
N ARG A 39 -3.54 -3.63 -3.49
CA ARG A 39 -3.91 -2.26 -3.88
C ARG A 39 -4.81 -1.57 -2.85
N LYS A 40 -5.74 -2.29 -2.21
CA LYS A 40 -6.57 -1.74 -1.13
C LYS A 40 -5.73 -1.32 0.08
N ILE A 41 -4.68 -2.07 0.42
CA ILE A 41 -3.75 -1.72 1.50
C ILE A 41 -2.99 -0.43 1.17
N VAL A 42 -2.42 -0.34 -0.04
CA VAL A 42 -1.71 0.87 -0.49
C VAL A 42 -2.63 2.09 -0.48
N ARG A 43 -3.87 1.93 -0.97
CA ARG A 43 -4.87 3.00 -0.94
C ARG A 43 -5.22 3.42 0.49
N GLY A 44 -5.47 2.47 1.39
CA GLY A 44 -5.78 2.75 2.79
C GLY A 44 -4.66 3.54 3.49
N TYR A 45 -3.40 3.23 3.18
CA TYR A 45 -2.26 4.04 3.66
C TYR A 45 -2.29 5.48 3.13
N THR A 46 -2.51 5.67 1.82
CA THR A 46 -2.59 7.02 1.24
C THR A 46 -3.74 7.83 1.82
N GLU A 47 -4.90 7.21 2.02
CA GLU A 47 -6.08 7.82 2.64
C GLU A 47 -5.80 8.23 4.09
N ALA A 48 -5.25 7.32 4.92
CA ALA A 48 -4.90 7.59 6.31
C ALA A 48 -3.78 8.65 6.45
N HIS A 49 -2.79 8.63 5.56
CA HIS A 49 -1.73 9.64 5.52
C HIS A 49 -2.31 11.02 5.21
N THR A 50 -3.17 11.12 4.19
CA THR A 50 -3.82 12.38 3.81
C THR A 50 -4.70 12.92 4.94
N ALA A 51 -5.50 12.06 5.57
CA ALA A 51 -6.35 12.42 6.71
C ALA A 51 -5.53 12.87 7.94
N SER A 52 -4.37 12.28 8.18
CA SER A 52 -3.50 12.67 9.30
C SER A 52 -2.79 14.00 9.04
N MET A 53 -2.33 14.23 7.80
CA MET A 53 -1.69 15.50 7.43
C MET A 53 -2.67 16.67 7.46
N SER A 54 -3.94 16.45 7.07
CA SER A 54 -4.95 17.51 7.14
C SER A 54 -5.28 17.92 8.59
N ILE A 55 -5.12 17.04 9.58
CA ILE A 55 -5.28 17.38 11.01
C ILE A 55 -4.18 18.33 11.48
N ILE A 56 -2.94 18.14 11.02
CA ILE A 56 -1.83 19.05 11.35
C ILE A 56 -2.08 20.44 10.77
N ASP A 57 -2.56 20.49 9.52
CA ASP A 57 -2.87 21.74 8.81
C ASP A 57 -4.10 22.45 9.40
N THR A 58 -5.05 21.68 9.94
CA THR A 58 -6.32 22.17 10.52
C THR A 58 -6.26 22.23 12.05
N SER A 59 -5.23 22.84 12.62
CA SER A 59 -5.05 23.00 14.09
C SER A 59 -6.16 23.78 14.82
N ALA A 60 -7.35 23.96 14.25
CA ALA A 60 -8.48 24.70 14.82
C ALA A 60 -9.83 23.95 14.90
N GLN A 61 -10.00 22.78 14.28
CA GLN A 61 -11.26 22.04 14.43
C GLN A 61 -11.02 20.56 14.68
N ALA A 62 -11.45 20.12 15.87
CA ALA A 62 -11.52 18.73 16.26
C ALA A 62 -12.45 17.98 15.30
N VAL A 63 -11.87 17.50 14.19
CA VAL A 63 -12.49 16.50 13.33
C VAL A 63 -12.81 15.34 14.26
N LYS A 64 -14.09 14.97 14.38
CA LYS A 64 -14.53 13.74 15.05
C LYS A 64 -14.05 12.55 14.23
N ALA A 65 -12.74 12.32 14.20
CA ALA A 65 -12.17 11.10 13.68
C ALA A 65 -12.65 9.98 14.59
N LYS A 66 -13.28 8.97 13.99
CA LYS A 66 -13.79 7.81 14.71
C LYS A 66 -12.60 6.90 15.02
N GLY A 67 -11.87 7.18 16.11
CA GLY A 67 -10.64 6.47 16.50
C GLY A 67 -9.44 7.42 16.62
N ASP A 68 -8.29 6.89 17.02
CA ASP A 68 -7.02 7.63 17.03
C ASP A 68 -6.37 7.58 15.64
N PRO A 69 -6.34 8.71 14.89
CA PRO A 69 -5.79 8.76 13.53
C PRO A 69 -4.34 8.32 13.44
N TRP A 70 -3.57 8.57 14.51
CA TRP A 70 -2.15 8.23 14.56
C TRP A 70 -1.92 6.73 14.66
N SER A 71 -2.72 6.04 15.49
CA SER A 71 -2.73 4.58 15.57
C SER A 71 -3.12 3.93 14.25
N GLU A 72 -4.14 4.46 13.57
CA GLU A 72 -4.56 3.95 12.25
C GLU A 72 -3.47 4.16 11.19
N LEU A 73 -2.87 5.35 11.13
CA LEU A 73 -1.75 5.63 10.22
C LEU A 73 -0.57 4.69 10.47
N LEU A 74 -0.24 4.41 11.74
CA LEU A 74 0.83 3.48 12.09
C LEU A 74 0.54 2.06 11.60
N ALA A 75 -0.69 1.57 11.77
CA ALA A 75 -1.09 0.25 11.29
C ALA A 75 -0.96 0.15 9.76
N TRP A 76 -1.43 1.16 9.03
CA TRP A 76 -1.28 1.20 7.58
C TRP A 76 0.18 1.32 7.15
N ARG A 77 1.01 2.11 7.86
CA ARG A 77 2.45 2.22 7.60
C ARG A 77 3.16 0.88 7.73
N LEU A 78 2.85 0.10 8.78
CA LEU A 78 3.39 -1.25 8.94
C LEU A 78 2.94 -2.18 7.81
N ALA A 79 1.67 -2.11 7.40
CA ALA A 79 1.16 -2.94 6.32
C ALA A 79 1.89 -2.68 4.98
N VAL A 80 2.14 -1.42 4.62
CA VAL A 80 2.89 -1.11 3.39
C VAL A 80 4.36 -1.49 3.48
N LYS A 81 4.99 -1.39 4.66
CA LYS A 81 6.36 -1.88 4.88
C LYS A 81 6.46 -3.38 4.63
N TYR A 82 5.56 -4.18 5.22
CA TYR A 82 5.56 -5.63 5.03
C TYR A 82 5.25 -6.02 3.59
N LEU A 83 4.39 -5.25 2.91
CA LEU A 83 4.14 -5.46 1.49
C LEU A 83 5.39 -5.19 0.65
N ALA A 84 6.12 -4.10 0.94
CA ALA A 84 7.35 -3.75 0.23
C ALA A 84 8.46 -4.77 0.46
N ALA A 85 8.55 -5.36 1.65
CA ALA A 85 9.58 -6.35 2.01
C ALA A 85 9.60 -7.58 1.09
N VAL A 86 8.48 -7.93 0.46
CA VAL A 86 8.41 -9.00 -0.56
C VAL A 86 9.35 -8.71 -1.75
N TYR A 87 9.60 -7.44 -2.04
CA TYR A 87 10.44 -6.97 -3.13
C TYR A 87 11.84 -6.55 -2.66
N ARG A 88 12.32 -7.00 -1.49
CA ARG A 88 13.65 -6.66 -0.95
C ARG A 88 14.81 -6.93 -1.93
N GLY A 89 14.65 -7.92 -2.80
CA GLY A 89 15.63 -8.27 -3.84
C GLY A 89 15.60 -7.35 -5.08
N HIS A 90 14.65 -6.42 -5.17
CA HIS A 90 14.49 -5.55 -6.32
C HIS A 90 15.53 -4.41 -6.30
N PRO A 91 16.19 -4.05 -7.42
CA PRO A 91 17.22 -3.00 -7.46
C PRO A 91 16.76 -1.63 -6.96
N GLU A 92 15.49 -1.31 -7.18
CA GLU A 92 14.88 -0.04 -6.77
C GLU A 92 14.28 -0.07 -5.35
N TYR A 93 14.40 -1.18 -4.63
CA TYR A 93 13.94 -1.28 -3.25
C TYR A 93 14.84 -0.44 -2.34
N ASP A 94 14.24 0.46 -1.57
CA ASP A 94 14.95 1.28 -0.60
C ASP A 94 14.94 0.62 0.79
N ARG A 95 16.13 0.33 1.32
CA ARG A 95 16.28 -0.31 2.64
C ARG A 95 15.82 0.56 3.80
N THR A 96 15.74 1.89 3.62
CA THR A 96 15.22 2.79 4.66
C THR A 96 13.75 2.55 4.98
N TRP A 97 13.02 1.79 4.14
CA TRP A 97 11.64 1.38 4.43
C TRP A 97 11.56 0.27 5.49
N GLU A 98 12.68 -0.33 5.91
CA GLU A 98 12.70 -1.35 6.95
C GLU A 98 12.59 -0.71 8.36
N ASP A 99 13.21 0.47 8.55
CA ASP A 99 13.29 1.21 9.82
C ASP A 99 12.05 2.08 10.11
#